data_AF-A0A321LBW4-F1
#
_entry.id   AF-A0A321LBW4-F1
#
_cell.length_a   1.000
_cell.length_b   1.000
_cell.length_c   1.000
_cell.angle_alpha   90.00
_cell.angle_beta   90.00
_cell.angle_gamma   90.00
#
_symmetry.space_group_name_H-M   'P 1'
#
loop_
_entity.id
_entity.type
_entity.pdbx_description
1 polymer ?
#
loop_
_entity_poly.entity_id
_entity_poly.type
_entity_poly.pdbx_seq_one_letter_code
_entity_poly.pdbx_strand_id
1 'polypeptide(L)'
;MVGAFLIILMMALGGAAPEARSNIDVDPPAAKAPVADTMTVAQEKLPAFDDYPVDNQFEGKPALPHIVTKEASLYRTAIKEQAANGPNFAGHYTIIEIGCGAACAQFAVVDARTGDVLFQPFNLVYGAEDQRELQEKYDPQYRLNSRLLVAFGSIKTKGKRLFFYKWEGDRFKLVHSSIKKD
;
A
#
# COMPACT_ATOMS: atom_id res chain seq x y z
N MET A 1 -58.39 -50.41 -30.83
CA MET A 1 -57.06 -49.94 -30.39
C MET A 1 -56.08 -51.07 -30.73
N VAL A 2 -55.56 -51.18 -31.96
CA VAL A 2 -54.47 -50.38 -32.57
C VAL A 2 -53.30 -50.28 -31.59
N GLY A 3 -52.10 -50.81 -31.79
CA GLY A 3 -51.39 -51.51 -32.89
C GLY A 3 -49.90 -51.44 -32.47
N ALA A 4 -49.15 -52.52 -32.25
CA ALA A 4 -48.67 -53.56 -33.17
C ALA A 4 -47.63 -53.03 -34.21
N PHE A 5 -46.56 -53.83 -34.36
CA PHE A 5 -45.60 -53.90 -35.48
C PHE A 5 -44.33 -52.98 -35.38
N LEU A 6 -43.08 -53.40 -35.66
CA LEU A 6 -42.48 -54.68 -36.10
C LEU A 6 -40.94 -54.53 -36.35
N ILE A 7 -40.18 -55.64 -36.16
CA ILE A 7 -38.98 -56.14 -36.92
C ILE A 7 -37.69 -55.28 -36.97
N ILE A 8 -36.60 -55.71 -36.31
CA ILE A 8 -35.53 -56.67 -36.72
C ILE A 8 -34.68 -56.17 -37.91
N LEU A 9 -33.38 -55.99 -37.68
CA LEU A 9 -32.34 -56.56 -38.56
C LEU A 9 -30.99 -56.67 -37.84
N MET A 10 -30.50 -57.92 -37.77
CA MET A 10 -29.13 -58.32 -37.42
C MET A 10 -28.11 -57.65 -38.32
N MET A 11 -26.87 -57.48 -37.84
CA MET A 11 -25.70 -58.06 -38.54
C MET A 11 -24.57 -58.26 -37.51
N ALA A 12 -24.22 -59.53 -37.32
CA ALA A 12 -23.03 -59.99 -36.63
C ALA A 12 -21.80 -59.82 -37.52
N LEU A 13 -20.61 -59.82 -36.91
CA LEU A 13 -19.30 -60.36 -37.34
C LEU A 13 -18.24 -59.73 -36.41
N GLY A 14 -17.30 -60.43 -35.79
CA GLY A 14 -16.93 -61.83 -35.81
C GLY A 14 -16.17 -62.15 -34.52
N GLY A 15 -16.05 -63.45 -34.24
CA GLY A 15 -15.46 -63.97 -33.01
C GLY A 15 -13.94 -64.07 -33.03
N ALA A 16 -13.40 -64.39 -31.85
CA ALA A 16 -12.39 -65.44 -31.58
C ALA A 16 -11.77 -65.18 -30.20
N ALA A 17 -11.93 -66.13 -29.28
CA ALA A 17 -10.98 -66.33 -28.17
C ALA A 17 -9.70 -66.99 -28.77
N PRO A 18 -8.48 -66.91 -28.15
CA PRO A 18 -8.23 -67.46 -26.81
C PRO A 18 -7.16 -66.73 -25.96
N GLU A 19 -7.03 -67.24 -24.73
CA GLU A 19 -5.89 -67.08 -23.81
C GLU A 19 -4.52 -67.21 -24.48
N ALA A 20 -3.52 -66.43 -24.04
CA ALA A 20 -2.22 -66.93 -23.55
C ALA A 20 -1.15 -65.82 -23.41
N ARG A 21 -0.63 -65.70 -22.18
CA ARG A 21 0.78 -65.72 -21.77
C ARG A 21 1.79 -64.67 -22.27
N SER A 22 2.62 -64.32 -21.27
CA SER A 22 4.04 -63.95 -21.25
C SER A 22 4.46 -62.54 -21.66
N ASN A 23 4.61 -61.72 -20.60
CA ASN A 23 5.74 -60.85 -20.27
C ASN A 23 6.88 -60.76 -21.30
N ILE A 24 7.21 -59.53 -21.73
CA ILE A 24 8.58 -59.00 -21.75
C ILE A 24 8.53 -57.51 -21.36
N ASP A 25 9.37 -57.19 -20.39
CA ASP A 25 9.60 -55.91 -19.73
C ASP A 25 10.09 -54.78 -20.67
N VAL A 26 9.59 -53.56 -20.43
CA VAL A 26 10.32 -52.31 -20.72
C VAL A 26 10.09 -51.33 -19.56
N ASP A 27 11.12 -51.23 -18.71
CA ASP A 27 11.52 -50.20 -17.72
C ASP A 27 10.51 -49.52 -16.76
N PRO A 28 10.93 -49.19 -15.52
CA PRO A 28 10.04 -48.78 -14.44
C PRO A 28 9.68 -47.29 -14.51
N PRO A 29 8.42 -46.88 -14.29
CA PRO A 29 8.15 -45.52 -13.85
C PRO A 29 8.52 -45.41 -12.37
N ALA A 30 9.61 -44.69 -12.13
CA ALA A 30 10.02 -44.16 -10.85
C ALA A 30 8.84 -43.56 -10.08
N ALA A 31 8.82 -43.80 -8.77
CA ALA A 31 7.87 -43.26 -7.81
C ALA A 31 7.67 -41.75 -8.01
N LYS A 32 6.43 -41.34 -8.34
CA LYS A 32 6.04 -39.93 -8.31
C LYS A 32 5.84 -39.53 -6.84
N ALA A 33 6.80 -38.78 -6.30
CA ALA A 33 6.63 -38.05 -5.05
C ALA A 33 5.49 -37.03 -5.20
N PRO A 34 4.71 -36.75 -4.13
CA PRO A 34 3.79 -35.63 -4.14
C PRO A 34 4.60 -34.33 -4.09
N VAL A 35 4.54 -33.54 -5.17
CA VAL A 35 5.01 -32.15 -5.14
C VAL A 35 4.03 -31.33 -4.33
N ALA A 36 4.34 -31.14 -3.06
CA ALA A 36 3.69 -30.14 -2.23
C ALA A 36 4.22 -28.77 -2.64
N ASP A 37 3.55 -28.12 -3.59
CA ASP A 37 3.70 -26.68 -3.80
C ASP A 37 3.09 -25.95 -2.61
N THR A 38 3.85 -25.88 -1.52
CA THR A 38 3.55 -24.96 -0.42
C THR A 38 3.96 -23.57 -0.88
N MET A 39 3.05 -22.87 -1.57
CA MET A 39 3.17 -21.43 -1.73
C MET A 39 2.95 -20.78 -0.37
N THR A 40 4.03 -20.60 0.39
CA THR A 40 4.04 -19.69 1.54
C THR A 40 3.89 -18.27 1.00
N VAL A 41 2.67 -17.74 1.00
CA VAL A 41 2.45 -16.29 0.86
C VAL A 41 3.05 -15.66 2.11
N ALA A 42 4.24 -15.07 2.01
CA ALA A 42 4.78 -14.24 3.06
C ALA A 42 3.79 -13.10 3.30
N GLN A 43 3.21 -13.03 4.49
CA GLN A 43 2.41 -11.89 4.90
C GLN A 43 3.39 -10.70 5.02
N GLU A 44 3.36 -9.81 4.04
CA GLU A 44 4.30 -8.69 3.95
C GLU A 44 4.14 -7.81 5.20
N LYS A 45 5.19 -7.75 6.03
CA LYS A 45 5.22 -6.93 7.25
C LYS A 45 5.04 -5.46 6.87
N LEU A 46 4.13 -4.77 7.56
CA LEU A 46 3.92 -3.33 7.35
C LEU A 46 5.21 -2.56 7.70
N PRO A 47 5.55 -1.50 6.93
CA PRO A 47 6.69 -0.64 7.26
C PRO A 47 6.55 -0.01 8.65
N ALA A 48 7.61 -0.06 9.45
CA ALA A 48 7.66 0.54 10.78
C ALA A 48 8.60 1.76 10.81
N PHE A 49 8.42 2.67 11.76
CA PHE A 49 9.24 3.87 11.89
C PHE A 49 10.74 3.58 12.03
N ASP A 50 11.07 2.50 12.75
CA ASP A 50 12.46 2.09 13.02
C ASP A 50 13.15 1.52 11.76
N ASP A 51 12.39 1.17 10.72
CA ASP A 51 12.94 0.76 9.42
C ASP A 51 13.46 1.98 8.62
N TYR A 52 13.18 3.22 9.07
CA TYR A 52 13.56 4.47 8.39
C TYR A 52 14.19 5.50 9.34
N PRO A 53 15.32 5.17 10.00
CA PRO A 53 15.94 6.08 10.96
C PRO A 53 16.54 7.32 10.27
N VAL A 54 16.88 8.30 11.12
CA VAL A 54 17.72 9.46 10.78
C VAL A 54 18.99 9.42 11.61
N ASP A 55 20.09 9.89 11.01
CA ASP A 55 21.41 9.83 11.66
C ASP A 55 21.62 10.98 12.67
N ASN A 56 20.96 12.13 12.43
CA ASN A 56 21.14 13.33 13.23
C ASN A 56 19.81 14.03 13.45
N GLN A 57 19.67 14.70 14.59
CA GLN A 57 18.54 15.58 14.90
C GLN A 57 19.02 17.03 14.91
N PHE A 58 18.11 17.93 14.57
CA PHE A 58 18.38 19.36 14.55
C PHE A 58 18.58 19.90 15.96
N GLU A 59 19.56 20.79 16.10
CA GLU A 59 19.79 21.55 17.32
C GLU A 59 19.78 23.05 17.01
N GLY A 60 19.25 23.83 17.95
CA GLY A 60 19.23 25.29 17.86
C GLY A 60 17.91 25.86 17.37
N LYS A 61 17.99 27.09 16.83
CA LYS A 61 16.81 27.86 16.40
C LYS A 61 16.49 27.57 14.93
N PRO A 62 15.25 27.14 14.60
CA PRO A 62 14.83 26.96 13.22
C PRO A 62 14.97 28.25 12.39
N ALA A 63 15.38 28.10 11.14
CA ALA A 63 15.33 29.14 10.14
C ALA A 63 13.87 29.60 9.90
N LEU A 64 13.70 30.87 9.54
CA LEU A 64 12.38 31.40 9.19
C LEU A 64 11.93 30.84 7.84
N PRO A 65 10.66 30.38 7.70
CA PRO A 65 10.18 29.86 6.43
C PRO A 65 10.24 30.89 5.29
N HIS A 66 10.77 30.46 4.14
CA HIS A 66 10.84 31.22 2.91
C HIS A 66 9.49 31.20 2.19
N ILE A 67 8.69 32.25 2.39
CA ILE A 67 7.39 32.42 1.74
C ILE A 67 7.57 33.11 0.38
N VAL A 68 7.95 32.33 -0.64
CA VAL A 68 8.27 32.85 -1.98
C VAL A 68 7.27 32.44 -3.07
N THR A 69 6.57 31.32 -2.90
CA THR A 69 5.58 30.84 -3.88
C THR A 69 4.19 31.39 -3.58
N LYS A 70 3.32 31.44 -4.60
CA LYS A 70 1.90 31.80 -4.41
C LYS A 70 1.22 30.88 -3.39
N GLU A 71 1.53 29.59 -3.45
CA GLU A 71 0.99 28.59 -2.54
C GLU A 71 1.47 28.78 -1.10
N ALA A 72 2.77 29.05 -0.89
CA ALA A 72 3.29 29.40 0.43
C ALA A 72 2.63 30.67 0.98
N SER A 73 2.34 31.65 0.12
CA SER A 73 1.68 32.91 0.52
C SER A 73 0.24 32.69 1.00
N LEU A 74 -0.49 31.77 0.36
CA LEU A 74 -1.86 31.39 0.76
C LEU A 74 -1.88 30.82 2.19
N TYR A 75 -0.88 30.00 2.53
CA TYR A 75 -0.80 29.31 3.82
C TYR A 75 0.26 29.89 4.79
N ARG A 76 0.69 31.13 4.55
CA ARG A 76 1.84 31.75 5.24
C ARG A 76 1.76 31.70 6.77
N THR A 77 0.57 31.86 7.33
CA THR A 77 0.36 31.88 8.79
C THR A 77 0.57 30.49 9.36
N ALA A 78 -0.12 29.48 8.79
CA ALA A 78 0.02 28.08 9.22
C ALA A 78 1.47 27.59 9.10
N ILE A 79 2.15 27.91 7.99
CA ILE A 79 3.57 27.56 7.79
C ILE A 79 4.45 28.18 8.87
N LYS A 80 4.29 29.49 9.15
CA LYS A 80 5.12 30.19 10.13
C LYS A 80 4.88 29.70 11.56
N GLU A 81 3.62 29.53 11.94
CA GLU A 81 3.26 29.11 13.30
C GLU A 81 3.72 27.68 13.58
N GLN A 82 3.47 26.75 12.66
CA GLN A 82 3.87 25.35 12.85
C GLN A 82 5.40 25.19 12.76
N ALA A 83 6.08 25.87 11.84
CA ALA A 83 7.55 25.83 11.75
C ALA A 83 8.25 26.46 12.96
N ALA A 84 7.62 27.44 13.63
CA ALA A 84 8.17 28.05 14.84
C ALA A 84 8.24 27.08 16.02
N ASN A 85 7.43 26.01 16.03
CA ASN A 85 7.51 24.94 17.03
C ASN A 85 8.78 24.06 16.85
N GLY A 86 9.46 24.17 15.71
CA GLY A 86 10.66 23.42 15.38
C GLY A 86 10.39 22.06 14.73
N PRO A 87 11.47 21.29 14.48
CA PRO A 87 11.37 20.00 13.80
C PRO A 87 10.54 18.98 14.57
N ASN A 88 9.65 18.30 13.85
CA ASN A 88 8.85 17.18 14.33
C ASN A 88 9.02 15.92 13.46
N PHE A 89 9.84 16.01 12.40
CA PHE A 89 9.95 14.99 11.37
C PHE A 89 11.37 14.87 10.81
N ALA A 90 11.79 13.65 10.48
CA ALA A 90 12.99 13.36 9.69
C ALA A 90 14.25 14.15 10.09
N GLY A 91 14.48 14.28 11.40
CA GLY A 91 15.65 14.87 12.04
C GLY A 91 15.59 16.39 12.15
N HIS A 92 15.28 17.08 11.06
CA HIS A 92 15.34 18.54 10.98
C HIS A 92 14.22 19.18 10.17
N TYR A 93 13.17 18.42 9.85
CA TYR A 93 12.03 18.92 9.12
C TYR A 93 10.84 19.15 10.04
N THR A 94 9.99 20.10 9.67
CA THR A 94 8.67 20.28 10.26
C THR A 94 7.62 19.93 9.21
N ILE A 95 6.79 18.93 9.50
CA ILE A 95 5.56 18.69 8.74
C ILE A 95 4.54 19.76 9.12
N ILE A 96 4.00 20.40 8.09
CA ILE A 96 2.94 21.39 8.16
C ILE A 96 1.68 20.77 7.56
N GLU A 97 0.66 20.58 8.38
CA GLU A 97 -0.64 20.08 7.94
C GLU A 97 -1.57 21.24 7.65
N ILE A 98 -2.15 21.24 6.45
CA ILE A 98 -2.94 22.33 5.91
C ILE A 98 -4.28 21.78 5.43
N GLY A 99 -5.38 22.31 5.95
CA GLY A 99 -6.71 21.98 5.40
C GLY A 99 -6.89 22.57 4.00
N CYS A 100 -7.26 21.72 3.02
CA CYS A 100 -7.60 22.12 1.64
C CYS A 100 -9.12 22.20 1.38
N GLY A 101 -9.96 22.05 2.42
CA GLY A 101 -11.42 22.04 2.34
C GLY A 101 -12.02 20.63 2.16
N ALA A 102 -13.33 20.44 2.33
CA ALA A 102 -14.02 19.15 2.12
C ALA A 102 -13.30 17.91 2.74
N ALA A 103 -12.83 18.03 4.00
CA ALA A 103 -12.06 17.00 4.72
C ALA A 103 -10.75 16.54 4.00
N CYS A 104 -10.16 17.44 3.22
CA CYS A 104 -8.86 17.30 2.57
C CYS A 104 -7.76 17.91 3.46
N ALA A 105 -6.63 17.22 3.59
CA ALA A 105 -5.37 17.79 4.03
C ALA A 105 -4.31 17.74 2.92
N GLN A 106 -3.54 18.83 2.91
CA GLN A 106 -2.35 19.03 2.12
C GLN A 106 -1.17 19.15 3.07
N PHE A 107 -0.02 18.64 2.65
CA PHE A 107 1.20 18.69 3.43
C PHE A 107 2.21 19.64 2.79
N ALA A 108 2.83 20.46 3.62
CA ALA A 108 4.11 21.09 3.31
C ALA A 108 5.15 20.58 4.31
N VAL A 109 6.41 20.59 3.89
CA VAL A 109 7.55 20.25 4.74
C VAL A 109 8.48 21.45 4.77
N VAL A 110 8.84 21.92 5.97
CA VAL A 110 9.80 23.01 6.15
C VAL A 110 11.13 22.43 6.59
N ASP A 111 12.21 22.74 5.89
CA ASP A 111 13.57 22.44 6.37
C ASP A 111 13.97 23.48 7.43
N ALA A 112 14.17 23.05 8.68
CA ALA A 112 14.52 23.98 9.76
C ALA A 112 15.95 24.54 9.66
N ARG A 113 16.82 23.97 8.82
CA ARG A 113 18.17 24.48 8.58
C ARG A 113 18.16 25.65 7.61
N THR A 114 17.33 25.56 6.56
CA THR A 114 17.35 26.55 5.45
C THR A 114 16.13 27.45 5.43
N GLY A 115 15.00 27.02 5.98
CA GLY A 115 13.71 27.70 5.87
C GLY A 115 12.94 27.33 4.60
N ASP A 116 13.43 26.40 3.78
CA ASP A 116 12.78 26.04 2.53
C ASP A 116 11.42 25.35 2.77
N VAL A 117 10.42 25.74 1.99
CA VAL A 117 9.05 25.24 2.08
C VAL A 117 8.76 24.33 0.88
N LEU A 118 8.53 23.05 1.15
CA LEU A 118 8.37 21.99 0.15
C LEU A 118 6.94 21.45 0.16
N PHE A 119 6.12 21.91 -0.79
CA PHE A 119 4.76 21.41 -0.98
C PHE A 119 4.77 20.03 -1.63
N GLN A 120 3.92 19.14 -1.12
CA GLN A 120 3.88 17.75 -1.55
C GLN A 120 2.80 17.53 -2.61
N PRO A 121 3.06 16.72 -3.65
CA PRO A 121 2.17 16.58 -4.81
C PRO A 121 0.98 15.64 -4.55
N PHE A 122 0.56 15.50 -3.29
CA PHE A 122 -0.60 14.70 -2.91
C PHE A 122 -1.38 15.39 -1.81
N ASN A 123 -2.69 15.17 -1.85
CA ASN A 123 -3.62 15.53 -0.80
C ASN A 123 -4.29 14.25 -0.30
N LEU A 124 -4.57 14.20 0.99
CA LEU A 124 -5.32 13.11 1.61
C LEU A 124 -6.73 13.60 1.91
N VAL A 125 -7.72 12.86 1.44
CA VAL A 125 -9.12 13.08 1.83
C VAL A 125 -9.47 12.08 2.92
N TYR A 126 -9.80 12.58 4.10
CA TYR A 126 -10.06 11.75 5.28
C TYR A 126 -11.51 11.21 5.32
N GLY A 127 -12.44 11.81 4.56
CA GLY A 127 -13.82 11.34 4.41
C GLY A 127 -14.86 12.23 5.11
N ALA A 128 -16.13 11.87 5.02
CA ALA A 128 -17.25 12.61 5.63
C ALA A 128 -17.32 12.40 7.16
N GLU A 129 -18.21 13.16 7.83
CA GLU A 129 -18.35 13.20 9.30
C GLU A 129 -18.57 11.84 9.96
N ASP A 130 -19.13 10.87 9.24
CA ASP A 130 -19.37 9.49 9.69
C ASP A 130 -18.09 8.68 9.91
N GLN A 131 -16.93 9.23 9.52
CA GLN A 131 -15.63 8.56 9.66
C GLN A 131 -14.65 9.28 10.58
N ARG A 132 -15.15 10.17 11.44
CA ARG A 132 -14.31 10.93 12.38
C ARG A 132 -13.47 10.03 13.29
N GLU A 133 -14.00 8.89 13.74
CA GLU A 133 -13.25 7.93 14.55
C GLU A 133 -12.05 7.33 13.81
N LEU A 134 -12.19 7.03 12.51
CA LEU A 134 -11.08 6.55 11.69
C LEU A 134 -10.08 7.67 11.42
N GLN A 135 -10.56 8.90 11.21
CA GLN A 135 -9.70 10.06 11.05
C GLN A 135 -8.87 10.33 12.32
N GLU A 136 -9.49 10.36 13.50
CA GLU A 136 -8.80 10.52 14.78
C GLU A 136 -7.80 9.37 15.04
N LYS A 137 -8.18 8.14 14.69
CA LYS A 137 -7.34 6.95 14.87
C LYS A 137 -6.14 6.89 13.92
N TYR A 138 -6.27 7.47 12.73
CA TYR A 138 -5.21 7.46 11.70
C TYR A 138 -4.82 8.85 11.25
N ASP A 139 -4.90 9.80 12.18
CA ASP A 139 -4.23 11.09 12.07
C ASP A 139 -2.79 10.86 11.59
N PRO A 140 -2.26 11.69 10.68
CA PRO A 140 -0.95 11.46 10.11
C PRO A 140 0.10 11.23 11.20
N GLN A 141 0.73 10.05 11.15
CA GLN A 141 1.74 9.65 12.11
C GLN A 141 3.12 9.83 11.51
N TYR A 142 3.94 10.60 12.20
CA TYR A 142 5.34 10.88 11.87
C TYR A 142 6.12 11.07 13.16
N ARG A 143 7.45 10.95 13.06
CA ARG A 143 8.34 11.10 14.21
C ARG A 143 9.56 11.90 13.81
N LEU A 144 10.10 12.65 14.78
CA LEU A 144 11.33 13.39 14.60
C LEU A 144 12.49 12.48 14.19
N ASN A 145 12.56 11.26 14.74
CA ASN A 145 13.64 10.32 14.48
C ASN A 145 13.40 9.37 13.30
N SER A 146 12.38 9.62 12.46
CA SER A 146 12.05 8.75 11.33
C SER A 146 11.75 9.53 10.06
N ARG A 147 12.09 8.93 8.91
CA ARG A 147 11.72 9.41 7.57
C ARG A 147 10.39 8.85 7.09
N LEU A 148 9.67 8.11 7.92
CA LEU A 148 8.38 7.52 7.59
C LEU A 148 7.24 8.44 8.00
N LEU A 149 6.33 8.70 7.06
CA LEU A 149 5.01 9.27 7.29
C LEU A 149 3.97 8.18 7.01
N VAL A 150 3.06 7.95 7.96
CA VAL A 150 1.93 7.04 7.80
C VAL A 150 0.66 7.85 7.88
N ALA A 151 -0.21 7.75 6.89
CA ALA A 151 -1.46 8.49 6.92
C ALA A 151 -2.60 7.71 6.25
N PHE A 152 -3.78 7.81 6.84
CA PHE A 152 -5.00 7.26 6.25
C PHE A 152 -5.65 8.28 5.34
N GLY A 153 -6.29 7.82 4.27
CA GLY A 153 -7.14 8.66 3.46
C GLY A 153 -7.44 8.00 2.13
N SER A 154 -7.96 8.78 1.20
CA SER A 154 -8.07 8.38 -0.20
C SER A 154 -7.26 9.30 -1.09
N ILE A 155 -6.71 8.71 -2.16
CA ILE A 155 -6.04 9.44 -3.23
C ILE A 155 -6.76 9.10 -4.52
N LYS A 156 -7.37 10.10 -5.15
CA LYS A 156 -8.17 9.95 -6.38
C LYS A 156 -9.24 8.85 -6.21
N THR A 157 -9.19 7.80 -7.03
CA THR A 157 -10.18 6.70 -7.08
C THR A 157 -9.77 5.45 -6.29
N LYS A 158 -8.63 5.47 -5.57
CA LYS A 158 -8.05 4.24 -4.96
C LYS A 158 -8.74 3.76 -3.68
N GLY A 159 -9.89 4.33 -3.32
CA GLY A 159 -10.57 4.04 -2.06
C GLY A 159 -9.75 4.49 -0.84
N LYS A 160 -10.29 4.23 0.36
CA LYS A 160 -9.64 4.59 1.63
C LYS A 160 -8.61 3.54 2.01
N ARG A 161 -7.36 3.95 2.26
CA ARG A 161 -6.21 3.09 2.54
C ARG A 161 -5.29 3.74 3.54
N LEU A 162 -4.44 2.95 4.19
CA LEU A 162 -3.25 3.45 4.85
C LEU A 162 -2.14 3.58 3.81
N PHE A 163 -1.49 4.75 3.78
CA PHE A 163 -0.36 5.03 2.94
C PHE A 163 0.89 5.21 3.80
N PHE A 164 1.98 4.60 3.35
CA PHE A 164 3.28 4.66 4.00
C PHE A 164 4.24 5.37 3.04
N TYR A 165 4.76 6.52 3.46
CA TYR A 165 5.63 7.35 2.66
C TYR A 165 7.01 7.48 3.28
N LYS A 166 8.05 7.21 2.50
CA LYS A 166 9.43 7.54 2.85
C LYS A 166 9.77 8.94 2.36
N TRP A 167 10.31 9.78 3.22
CA TRP A 167 10.91 11.05 2.86
C TRP A 167 12.30 10.87 2.23
N GLU A 168 12.51 11.50 1.07
CA GLU A 168 13.79 11.48 0.33
C GLU A 168 14.59 12.79 0.42
N GLY A 169 14.10 13.79 1.17
CA GLY A 169 14.75 15.09 1.37
C GLY A 169 14.04 16.24 0.66
N ASP A 170 13.35 15.95 -0.43
CA ASP A 170 12.56 16.90 -1.24
C ASP A 170 11.09 16.48 -1.41
N ARG A 171 10.84 15.17 -1.39
CA ARG A 171 9.53 14.57 -1.65
C ARG A 171 9.27 13.33 -0.81
N PHE A 172 7.99 13.01 -0.69
CA PHE A 172 7.54 11.71 -0.23
C PHE A 172 7.44 10.69 -1.36
N LYS A 173 7.99 9.50 -1.12
CA LYS A 173 7.87 8.32 -1.98
C LYS A 173 6.98 7.28 -1.30
N LEU A 174 5.91 6.87 -1.99
CA LEU A 174 5.05 5.79 -1.49
C LEU A 174 5.84 4.48 -1.47
N VAL A 175 5.95 3.86 -0.29
CA VAL A 175 6.66 2.58 -0.09
C VAL A 175 5.71 1.42 0.18
N HIS A 176 4.52 1.67 0.72
CA HIS A 176 3.50 0.66 0.92
C HIS A 176 2.10 1.30 0.98
N SER A 177 1.07 0.53 0.65
CA SER A 177 -0.32 0.91 0.94
C SER A 177 -1.16 -0.31 1.25
N SER A 178 -1.91 -0.29 2.34
CA SER A 178 -2.78 -1.39 2.75
C SER A 178 -4.24 -0.94 2.79
N ILE A 179 -5.11 -1.78 2.26
CA ILE A 179 -6.54 -1.68 2.57
C ILE A 179 -6.63 -2.27 3.98
N LYS A 180 -6.98 -1.45 4.97
CA LYS A 180 -7.16 -2.01 6.30
C LYS A 180 -8.38 -2.94 6.24
N LYS A 181 -8.15 -4.23 6.49
CA LYS A 181 -9.23 -5.18 6.77
C LYS A 181 -9.52 -4.99 8.26
N ASP A 182 -10.76 -4.64 8.57
CA ASP A 182 -11.23 -4.51 9.95
C ASP A 182 -11.05 -5.80 10.76
#